data_AF-A0A258ZKJ2-F1
#
_entry.id   AF-A0A258ZKJ2-F1
#
_cell.length_a   1.000
_cell.length_b   1.000
_cell.length_c   1.000
_cell.angle_alpha   90.00
_cell.angle_beta   90.00
_cell.angle_gamma   90.00
#
_symmetry.space_group_name_H-M   'P 1'
#
loop_
_entity.id
_entity.type
_entity.pdbx_description
1 polymer ?
#
loop_
_entity_poly.entity_id
_entity_poly.type
_entity_poly.pdbx_seq_one_letter_code
_entity_poly.pdbx_strand_id
1 'polypeptide(L)'
;MLPNETANRNANTSEKGRRPNAEDQVKYMHRLMWVDPDLRQSILDVREMDRLDGRVKRIHSKIARDVVKGGLVLLQGIPNKALEAEWKDFQRRLQLHRPEKLKSDARGLVMEGNLPMQWVLDKAYNVVSGVRMPAETILPNVGADGLFKDVQKAYIQFDVMTGTELASFPLWQLTHARFDPDNFDDMGSLGRPFLDASRTTWRKLNMTEEDLVIRRRMRAPLRMAHVLKGASESEIEKYRGQVEKDQTEGMTTDYYMNKEGGVSAVQGDSNLDQMADIVHLLDTFFAGSPLPKGLMGYTEGMARDILEDLKRDYYDEIDLMQDTISFVYEAGFRFQLLLKGINPDDEDFKVTYASRRTETMTQTVDIGLKMKALGYPQGMVYEYMGDDPAYVERRRQWETKNYNPYPDPEAENNPPPQPAPQPVSRRRGVSVKVTPGNGRKGESGTSINNG
;
A
#
# COMPACT_ATOMS: atom_id res chain seq x y z
N MET A 1 -22.59 -16.96 -0.39
CA MET A 1 -21.77 -18.19 -0.56
C MET A 1 -20.29 -17.85 -0.67
N LEU A 2 -19.53 -18.11 0.39
CA LEU A 2 -18.08 -17.97 0.40
C LEU A 2 -17.42 -19.17 -0.32
N PRO A 3 -16.24 -19.00 -0.95
CA PRO A 3 -15.45 -20.13 -1.42
C PRO A 3 -15.22 -21.14 -0.28
N ASN A 4 -15.48 -22.42 -0.54
CA ASN A 4 -15.29 -23.55 0.39
C ASN A 4 -16.31 -23.71 1.54
N GLU A 5 -17.45 -23.00 1.54
CA GLU A 5 -18.51 -23.19 2.56
C GLU A 5 -19.06 -24.62 2.63
N THR A 6 -19.01 -25.35 1.50
CA THR A 6 -19.43 -26.75 1.40
C THR A 6 -18.21 -27.65 1.18
N ALA A 7 -17.25 -27.64 2.09
CA ALA A 7 -16.11 -28.56 2.09
C ALA A 7 -16.52 -30.01 2.43
N ASN A 8 -17.62 -30.50 1.87
CA ASN A 8 -17.91 -31.92 1.87
C ASN A 8 -17.18 -32.50 0.65
N ARG A 9 -15.93 -32.93 0.85
CA ARG A 9 -15.06 -33.55 -0.19
C ARG A 9 -15.71 -34.73 -0.93
N ASN A 10 -16.83 -35.25 -0.41
CA ASN A 10 -17.59 -36.37 -0.98
C ASN A 10 -18.85 -35.94 -1.76
N ALA A 11 -19.12 -34.65 -1.93
CA ALA A 11 -20.15 -34.20 -2.86
C ALA A 11 -19.60 -34.32 -4.29
N ASN A 12 -20.33 -34.99 -5.18
CA ASN A 12 -19.97 -35.07 -6.60
C ASN A 12 -20.04 -33.68 -7.24
N THR A 13 -18.93 -32.94 -7.21
CA THR A 13 -18.78 -31.67 -7.93
C THR A 13 -18.39 -31.92 -9.37
N SER A 14 -18.77 -31.03 -10.29
CA SER A 14 -18.33 -31.08 -11.69
C SER A 14 -16.86 -30.69 -11.90
N GLU A 15 -16.16 -30.23 -10.85
CA GLU A 15 -14.74 -29.92 -10.86
C GLU A 15 -13.91 -31.18 -11.21
N LYS A 16 -12.99 -31.03 -12.18
CA LYS A 16 -12.08 -32.09 -12.63
C LYS A 16 -10.65 -31.54 -12.67
N GLY A 17 -9.66 -32.38 -12.33
CA GLY A 17 -8.25 -32.03 -12.36
C GLY A 17 -7.70 -31.59 -11.00
N ARG A 18 -6.59 -30.86 -11.00
CA ARG A 18 -5.94 -30.30 -9.80
C ARG A 18 -5.61 -28.83 -10.07
N ARG A 19 -5.75 -27.99 -9.03
CA ARG A 19 -5.41 -26.56 -9.09
C ARG A 19 -3.89 -26.29 -9.07
N PRO A 20 -3.08 -27.00 -8.26
CA PRO A 20 -1.65 -26.74 -8.18
C PRO A 20 -0.88 -27.44 -9.31
N ASN A 21 0.19 -26.80 -9.81
CA ASN A 21 1.16 -27.42 -10.72
C ASN A 21 1.98 -28.51 -9.97
N ALA A 22 2.83 -29.24 -10.70
CA ALA A 22 3.61 -30.33 -10.11
C ALA A 22 4.60 -29.82 -9.05
N GLU A 23 5.20 -28.66 -9.29
CA GLU A 23 6.18 -28.02 -8.40
C GLU A 23 5.53 -27.61 -7.06
N ASP A 24 4.35 -27.02 -7.10
CA ASP A 24 3.61 -26.54 -5.93
C ASP A 24 3.03 -27.70 -5.13
N GLN A 25 2.62 -28.80 -5.78
CA GLN A 25 2.25 -30.03 -5.07
C GLN A 25 3.41 -30.56 -4.21
N VAL A 26 4.63 -30.55 -4.75
CA VAL A 26 5.84 -30.95 -4.02
C VAL A 26 6.12 -29.96 -2.87
N LYS A 27 6.04 -28.65 -3.13
CA LYS A 27 6.19 -27.63 -2.08
C LYS A 27 5.19 -27.83 -0.94
N TYR A 28 3.94 -28.17 -1.21
CA TYR A 28 2.93 -28.37 -0.17
C TYR A 28 3.29 -29.54 0.76
N MET A 29 3.86 -30.60 0.21
CA MET A 29 4.36 -31.71 1.03
C MET A 29 5.52 -31.28 1.94
N HIS A 30 6.46 -30.47 1.43
CA HIS A 30 7.57 -29.94 2.22
C HIS A 30 7.12 -28.93 3.27
N ARG A 31 6.16 -28.06 2.94
CA ARG A 31 5.56 -27.06 3.85
C ARG A 31 4.81 -27.69 5.03
N LEU A 32 4.35 -28.93 4.92
CA LEU A 32 3.74 -29.64 6.04
C LEU A 32 4.78 -30.16 7.05
N MET A 33 6.05 -30.25 6.65
CA MET A 33 7.14 -30.65 7.53
C MET A 33 7.83 -29.45 8.18
N TRP A 34 7.77 -28.26 7.56
CA TRP A 34 8.44 -27.05 8.03
C TRP A 34 7.84 -25.79 7.40
N VAL A 35 8.18 -24.60 7.94
CA VAL A 35 7.81 -23.31 7.33
C VAL A 35 8.35 -23.19 5.90
N ASP A 36 7.61 -22.53 4.99
CA ASP A 36 8.09 -22.21 3.64
C ASP A 36 9.35 -21.34 3.72
N PRO A 37 10.54 -21.87 3.36
CA PRO A 37 11.79 -21.14 3.50
C PRO A 37 11.91 -19.98 2.50
N ASP A 38 11.35 -20.13 1.29
CA ASP A 38 11.50 -19.15 0.22
C ASP A 38 10.66 -17.90 0.50
N LEU A 39 9.39 -18.11 0.85
CA LEU A 39 8.49 -17.02 1.25
C LEU A 39 8.98 -16.36 2.54
N ARG A 40 9.46 -17.15 3.51
CA ARG A 40 10.00 -16.58 4.74
C ARG A 40 11.23 -15.72 4.47
N GLN A 41 12.15 -16.18 3.62
CA GLN A 41 13.35 -15.39 3.28
C GLN A 41 12.97 -14.09 2.57
N SER A 42 12.00 -14.10 1.66
CA SER A 42 11.55 -12.87 0.99
C SER A 42 10.94 -11.86 1.96
N ILE A 43 10.12 -12.32 2.90
CA ILE A 43 9.55 -11.48 3.96
C ILE A 43 10.66 -10.87 4.84
N LEU A 44 11.64 -11.67 5.25
CA LEU A 44 12.74 -11.20 6.09
C LEU A 44 13.63 -10.19 5.36
N ASP A 45 13.95 -10.45 4.09
CA ASP A 45 14.72 -9.53 3.25
C ASP A 45 13.99 -8.18 3.11
N VAL A 46 12.68 -8.18 2.80
CA VAL A 46 11.90 -6.94 2.65
C VAL A 46 11.76 -6.18 3.99
N ARG A 47 11.67 -6.90 5.12
CA ARG A 47 11.71 -6.29 6.46
C ARG A 47 13.06 -5.65 6.76
N GLU A 48 14.15 -6.27 6.32
CA GLU A 48 15.50 -5.69 6.42
C GLU A 48 15.63 -4.45 5.55
N MET A 49 15.18 -4.51 4.28
CA MET A 49 15.14 -3.38 3.36
C MET A 49 14.42 -2.17 3.96
N ASP A 50 13.25 -2.38 4.57
CA ASP A 50 12.46 -1.33 5.22
C ASP A 50 13.15 -0.71 6.45
N ARG A 51 13.97 -1.48 7.17
CA ARG A 51 14.71 -0.99 8.35
C ARG A 51 15.96 -0.21 7.98
N LEU A 52 16.69 -0.68 6.97
CA LEU A 52 17.99 -0.13 6.58
C LEU A 52 17.87 1.01 5.56
N ASP A 53 16.95 0.92 4.59
CA ASP A 53 16.83 1.89 3.49
C ASP A 53 15.64 2.84 3.70
N GLY A 54 15.95 4.14 3.85
CA GLY A 54 14.94 5.19 3.99
C GLY A 54 14.02 5.36 2.78
N ARG A 55 14.47 5.01 1.57
CA ARG A 55 13.65 5.03 0.34
C ARG A 55 12.55 3.98 0.42
N VAL A 56 12.92 2.75 0.76
CA VAL A 56 12.00 1.61 0.94
C VAL A 56 11.01 1.91 2.06
N LYS A 57 11.49 2.38 3.22
CA LYS A 57 10.64 2.78 4.33
C LYS A 57 9.60 3.82 3.94
N ARG A 58 10.01 4.79 3.12
CA ARG A 58 9.13 5.85 2.61
C ARG A 58 8.11 5.31 1.60
N ILE A 59 8.48 4.37 0.72
CA ILE A 59 7.55 3.66 -0.17
C ILE A 59 6.45 2.96 0.65
N HIS A 60 6.82 2.06 1.56
CA HIS A 60 5.86 1.34 2.39
C HIS A 60 5.00 2.27 3.24
N SER A 61 5.62 3.29 3.86
CA SER A 61 4.90 4.25 4.71
C SER A 61 3.94 5.12 3.92
N LYS A 62 4.30 5.50 2.68
CA LYS A 62 3.47 6.31 1.80
C LYS A 62 2.30 5.50 1.28
N ILE A 63 2.53 4.29 0.78
CA ILE A 63 1.48 3.36 0.34
C ILE A 63 0.49 3.10 1.49
N ALA A 64 0.98 2.70 2.67
CA ALA A 64 0.11 2.41 3.81
C ALA A 64 -0.65 3.65 4.30
N ARG A 65 -0.02 4.83 4.33
CA ARG A 65 -0.72 6.09 4.63
C ARG A 65 -1.78 6.37 3.57
N ASP A 66 -1.45 6.06 2.32
CA ASP A 66 -2.31 6.35 1.22
C ASP A 66 -3.55 5.43 1.31
N VAL A 67 -3.41 4.12 1.33
CA VAL A 67 -4.49 3.13 1.55
C VAL A 67 -5.45 3.53 2.69
N VAL A 68 -4.94 4.01 3.83
CA VAL A 68 -5.77 4.28 5.03
C VAL A 68 -6.49 5.63 4.99
N LYS A 69 -6.09 6.54 4.10
CA LYS A 69 -6.65 7.90 4.06
C LYS A 69 -8.15 7.82 3.73
N GLY A 70 -8.98 8.29 4.66
CA GLY A 70 -10.44 8.26 4.55
C GLY A 70 -11.11 7.30 5.54
N GLY A 71 -10.37 6.34 6.10
CA GLY A 71 -10.92 5.35 7.02
C GLY A 71 -11.81 4.32 6.33
N LEU A 72 -12.35 3.38 7.12
CA LEU A 72 -13.29 2.37 6.62
C LEU A 72 -14.72 2.88 6.71
N VAL A 73 -15.49 2.61 5.66
CA VAL A 73 -16.89 2.98 5.50
C VAL A 73 -17.70 1.73 5.19
N LEU A 74 -18.91 1.68 5.72
CA LEU A 74 -19.91 0.69 5.36
C LEU A 74 -20.83 1.32 4.32
N LEU A 75 -20.83 0.77 3.12
CA LEU A 75 -21.78 1.10 2.07
C LEU A 75 -22.97 0.16 2.19
N GLN A 76 -24.19 0.70 2.11
CA GLN A 76 -25.43 -0.08 2.18
C GLN A 76 -26.31 0.31 1.00
N GLY A 77 -26.88 -0.67 0.30
CA GLY A 77 -27.88 -0.41 -0.74
C GLY A 77 -29.19 0.12 -0.15
N ILE A 78 -29.60 -0.42 1.01
CA ILE A 78 -30.77 0.01 1.77
C ILE A 78 -30.33 0.39 3.19
N PRO A 79 -30.59 1.62 3.67
CA PRO A 79 -30.18 2.03 5.01
C PRO A 79 -30.86 1.19 6.11
N ASN A 80 -30.05 0.44 6.85
CA ASN A 80 -30.47 -0.37 7.99
C ASN A 80 -29.81 0.15 9.28
N LYS A 81 -30.62 0.76 10.16
CA LYS A 81 -30.14 1.34 11.43
C LYS A 81 -29.49 0.31 12.36
N ALA A 82 -29.95 -0.95 12.33
CA ALA A 82 -29.37 -2.01 13.14
C ALA A 82 -27.95 -2.34 12.64
N LEU A 83 -27.78 -2.47 11.32
CA LEU A 83 -26.50 -2.74 10.69
C LEU A 83 -25.49 -1.60 10.92
N GLU A 84 -25.93 -0.34 10.79
CA GLU A 84 -25.09 0.82 11.11
C GLU A 84 -24.63 0.85 12.57
N ALA A 85 -25.51 0.48 13.50
CA ALA A 85 -25.18 0.43 14.92
C ALA A 85 -24.15 -0.67 15.20
N GLU A 86 -24.36 -1.87 14.67
CA GLU A 86 -23.42 -2.99 14.79
C GLU A 86 -22.07 -2.67 14.15
N TRP A 87 -22.05 -1.99 13.01
CA TRP A 87 -20.80 -1.54 12.38
C TRP A 87 -20.03 -0.54 13.23
N LYS A 88 -20.70 0.48 13.79
CA LYS A 88 -20.06 1.45 14.69
C LYS A 88 -19.49 0.76 15.92
N ASP A 89 -20.21 -0.21 16.47
CA ASP A 89 -19.73 -1.00 17.60
C ASP A 89 -18.55 -1.90 17.24
N PHE A 90 -18.59 -2.55 16.07
CA PHE A 90 -17.49 -3.33 15.53
C PHE A 90 -16.23 -2.47 15.33
N GLN A 91 -16.35 -1.33 14.63
CA GLN A 91 -15.24 -0.39 14.42
C GLN A 91 -14.64 0.13 15.74
N ARG A 92 -15.49 0.37 16.74
CA ARG A 92 -15.06 0.82 18.07
C ARG A 92 -14.29 -0.27 18.81
N ARG A 93 -14.82 -1.50 18.87
CA ARG A 93 -14.18 -2.64 19.57
C ARG A 93 -12.83 -2.98 18.96
N LEU A 94 -12.76 -3.09 17.63
CA LEU A 94 -11.54 -3.45 16.91
C LEU A 94 -10.57 -2.28 16.72
N GLN A 95 -10.93 -1.09 17.19
CA GLN A 95 -10.14 0.13 17.05
C GLN A 95 -9.86 0.53 15.59
N LEU A 96 -10.78 0.20 14.67
CA LEU A 96 -10.65 0.51 13.23
C LEU A 96 -10.79 2.01 12.93
N HIS A 97 -11.27 2.81 13.88
CA HIS A 97 -11.23 4.27 13.83
C HIS A 97 -9.80 4.83 13.95
N ARG A 98 -8.84 4.03 14.43
CA ARG A 98 -7.45 4.45 14.61
C ARG A 98 -6.67 4.28 13.31
N PRO A 99 -6.16 5.36 12.71
CA PRO A 99 -5.35 5.26 11.50
C PRO A 99 -4.06 4.47 11.73
N GLU A 100 -3.54 4.41 12.97
CA GLU A 100 -2.35 3.63 13.30
C GLU A 100 -2.55 2.12 13.11
N LYS A 101 -3.73 1.61 13.51
CA LYS A 101 -4.09 0.19 13.36
C LYS A 101 -4.22 -0.16 11.89
N LEU A 102 -5.03 0.60 11.15
CA LEU A 102 -5.22 0.39 9.71
C LEU A 102 -3.89 0.51 8.94
N LYS A 103 -3.01 1.46 9.32
CA LYS A 103 -1.71 1.65 8.68
C LYS A 103 -0.77 0.49 8.99
N SER A 104 -0.79 -0.04 10.21
CA SER A 104 -0.02 -1.22 10.58
C SER A 104 -0.44 -2.44 9.75
N ASP A 105 -1.74 -2.64 9.56
CA ASP A 105 -2.27 -3.77 8.79
C ASP A 105 -1.96 -3.62 7.30
N ALA A 106 -2.17 -2.44 6.72
CA ALA A 106 -1.80 -2.14 5.33
C ALA A 106 -0.29 -2.32 5.08
N ARG A 107 0.55 -1.83 6.00
CA ARG A 107 2.00 -2.02 5.91
C ARG A 107 2.40 -3.49 6.02
N GLY A 108 1.69 -4.26 6.84
CA GLY A 108 1.86 -5.72 6.95
C GLY A 108 1.64 -6.39 5.61
N LEU A 109 0.50 -6.11 4.95
CA LEU A 109 0.20 -6.68 3.64
C LEU A 109 1.27 -6.33 2.60
N VAL A 110 1.70 -5.06 2.51
CA VAL A 110 2.73 -4.64 1.55
C VAL A 110 4.06 -5.36 1.79
N MET A 111 4.49 -5.44 3.05
CA MET A 111 5.81 -5.98 3.40
C MET A 111 5.86 -7.50 3.41
N GLU A 112 4.74 -8.17 3.70
CA GLU A 112 4.69 -9.61 3.91
C GLU A 112 3.97 -10.36 2.78
N GLY A 113 3.28 -9.63 1.90
CA GLY A 113 2.43 -10.18 0.82
C GLY A 113 1.15 -10.85 1.32
N ASN A 114 0.99 -10.96 2.64
CA ASN A 114 -0.06 -11.71 3.27
C ASN A 114 -0.51 -10.96 4.52
N LEU A 115 -1.81 -10.98 4.77
CA LEU A 115 -2.41 -10.40 5.97
C LEU A 115 -3.28 -11.46 6.66
N PRO A 116 -2.70 -12.32 7.51
CA PRO A 116 -3.46 -13.21 8.36
C PRO A 116 -4.02 -12.45 9.57
N MET A 117 -5.34 -12.38 9.64
CA MET A 117 -6.09 -11.70 10.69
C MET A 117 -6.86 -12.71 11.53
N GLN A 118 -6.50 -12.80 12.81
CA GLN A 118 -7.19 -13.65 13.77
C GLN A 118 -8.33 -12.89 14.43
N TRP A 119 -9.54 -13.45 14.36
CA TRP A 119 -10.72 -12.94 15.05
C TRP A 119 -10.81 -13.52 16.46
N VAL A 120 -10.80 -12.63 17.45
CA VAL A 120 -10.90 -12.99 18.88
C VAL A 120 -12.31 -12.71 19.36
N LEU A 121 -12.93 -13.70 20.01
CA LEU A 121 -14.28 -13.63 20.55
C LEU A 121 -14.29 -13.43 22.07
N ASP A 122 -15.29 -12.72 22.58
CA ASP A 122 -15.61 -12.71 24.01
C ASP A 122 -16.54 -13.87 24.40
N LYS A 123 -16.88 -13.96 25.69
CA LYS A 123 -17.83 -14.95 26.22
C LYS A 123 -19.26 -14.78 25.68
N ALA A 124 -19.58 -13.63 25.09
CA ALA A 124 -20.88 -13.31 24.53
C ALA A 124 -20.89 -13.41 23.00
N TYR A 125 -19.88 -14.07 22.42
CA TYR A 125 -19.71 -14.25 20.98
C TYR A 125 -19.67 -12.94 20.17
N ASN A 126 -19.12 -11.87 20.73
CA ASN A 126 -18.76 -10.68 19.98
C ASN A 126 -17.30 -10.77 19.52
N VAL A 127 -17.04 -10.35 18.29
CA VAL A 127 -15.68 -10.07 17.82
C VAL A 127 -15.15 -8.84 18.57
N VAL A 128 -14.12 -9.07 19.36
CA VAL A 128 -13.51 -8.08 20.26
C VAL A 128 -12.23 -7.50 19.66
N SER A 129 -11.49 -8.31 18.90
CA SER A 129 -10.21 -7.90 18.32
C SER A 129 -9.93 -8.63 17.01
N GLY A 130 -9.31 -7.91 16.09
CA GLY A 130 -8.63 -8.45 14.91
C GLY A 130 -7.13 -8.37 15.12
N VAL A 131 -6.50 -9.50 15.44
CA VAL A 131 -5.06 -9.60 15.71
C VAL A 131 -4.33 -10.01 14.44
N ARG A 132 -3.40 -9.17 14.00
CA ARG A 132 -2.55 -9.48 12.85
C ARG A 132 -1.49 -10.51 13.27
N MET A 133 -1.57 -11.71 12.72
CA MET A 133 -0.63 -12.79 12.98
C MET A 133 0.64 -12.63 12.12
N PRO A 134 1.78 -13.19 12.52
CA PRO A 134 3.01 -13.17 11.72
C PRO A 134 2.89 -14.08 10.50
N ALA A 135 2.83 -13.48 9.30
CA ALA A 135 2.60 -14.20 8.05
C ALA A 135 3.67 -15.25 7.73
N GLU A 136 4.90 -15.03 8.14
CA GLU A 136 6.01 -15.94 7.88
C GLU A 136 5.93 -17.28 8.63
N THR A 137 5.01 -17.42 9.61
CA THR A 137 4.84 -18.65 10.40
C THR A 137 3.52 -19.36 10.16
N ILE A 138 2.60 -18.72 9.44
CA ILE A 138 1.25 -19.23 9.17
C ILE A 138 1.25 -19.93 7.81
N LEU A 139 0.83 -21.19 7.80
CA LEU A 139 0.70 -21.98 6.58
C LEU A 139 -0.73 -22.52 6.42
N PRO A 140 -1.25 -22.55 5.18
CA PRO A 140 -2.53 -23.17 4.88
C PRO A 140 -2.38 -24.70 4.85
N ASN A 141 -3.25 -25.41 5.55
CA ASN A 141 -3.28 -26.87 5.60
C ASN A 141 -4.07 -27.43 4.40
N VAL A 142 -3.42 -27.45 3.24
CA VAL A 142 -4.04 -27.83 1.95
C VAL A 142 -3.63 -29.21 1.48
N GLY A 143 -4.55 -29.89 0.78
CA GLY A 143 -4.28 -31.13 0.07
C GLY A 143 -3.60 -30.91 -1.28
N ALA A 144 -3.33 -32.00 -2.00
CA ALA A 144 -2.75 -31.95 -3.35
C ALA A 144 -3.69 -31.31 -4.39
N ASP A 145 -4.94 -31.08 -4.03
CA ASP A 145 -5.99 -30.41 -4.78
C ASP A 145 -5.95 -28.87 -4.61
N GLY A 146 -5.15 -28.34 -3.68
CA GLY A 146 -5.09 -26.90 -3.39
C GLY A 146 -6.24 -26.39 -2.51
N LEU A 147 -7.06 -27.31 -1.97
CA LEU A 147 -8.13 -27.03 -1.02
C LEU A 147 -7.71 -27.40 0.40
N PHE A 148 -8.33 -26.79 1.40
CA PHE A 148 -8.12 -27.17 2.80
C PHE A 148 -8.41 -28.66 3.01
N LYS A 149 -7.54 -29.35 3.74
CA LYS A 149 -7.76 -30.75 4.14
C LYS A 149 -8.91 -30.85 5.13
N ASP A 150 -8.95 -29.91 6.06
CA ASP A 150 -9.94 -29.79 7.11
C ASP A 150 -10.20 -28.30 7.39
N VAL A 151 -11.46 -27.89 7.34
CA VAL A 151 -11.89 -26.50 7.60
C VAL A 151 -11.75 -26.13 9.08
N GLN A 152 -11.83 -27.12 9.98
CA GLN A 152 -11.60 -26.91 11.42
C GLN A 152 -10.11 -26.71 11.74
N LYS A 153 -9.24 -27.18 10.85
CA LYS A 153 -7.78 -27.04 10.92
C LYS A 153 -7.23 -26.45 9.62
N ALA A 154 -7.78 -25.30 9.22
CA ALA A 154 -7.50 -24.67 7.92
C ALA A 154 -6.10 -24.06 7.86
N TYR A 155 -5.63 -23.45 8.95
CA TYR A 155 -4.31 -22.83 9.04
C TYR A 155 -3.53 -23.38 10.24
N ILE A 156 -2.21 -23.44 10.09
CA ILE A 156 -1.30 -23.93 11.12
C ILE A 156 -0.20 -22.90 11.32
N GLN A 157 0.10 -22.58 12.57
CA GLN A 157 1.28 -21.82 12.95
C GLN A 157 2.39 -22.77 13.36
N PHE A 158 3.56 -22.63 12.74
CA PHE A 158 4.74 -23.40 13.10
C PHE A 158 5.72 -22.57 13.94
N ASP A 159 6.33 -23.21 14.93
CA ASP A 159 7.54 -22.69 15.54
C ASP A 159 8.70 -22.92 14.60
N VAL A 160 9.34 -21.83 14.21
CA VAL A 160 10.53 -21.83 13.36
C VAL A 160 11.71 -22.57 13.99
N MET A 161 11.85 -22.56 15.32
CA MET A 161 13.04 -23.14 15.96
C MET A 161 12.94 -24.65 16.09
N THR A 162 11.72 -25.15 16.36
CA THR A 162 11.49 -26.57 16.64
C THR A 162 10.79 -27.31 15.50
N GLY A 163 10.18 -26.60 14.55
CA GLY A 163 9.35 -27.18 13.48
C GLY A 163 8.03 -27.75 13.96
N THR A 164 7.69 -27.50 15.22
CA THR A 164 6.47 -28.04 15.81
C THR A 164 5.29 -27.12 15.56
N GLU A 165 4.11 -27.72 15.50
CA GLU A 165 2.86 -26.98 15.44
C GLU A 165 2.61 -26.26 16.77
N LEU A 166 2.55 -24.93 16.73
CA LEU A 166 2.24 -24.08 17.89
C LEU A 166 0.73 -23.95 18.10
N ALA A 167 0.01 -23.72 17.01
CA ALA A 167 -1.42 -23.49 17.03
C ALA A 167 -2.03 -23.86 15.68
N SER A 168 -3.29 -24.27 15.72
CA SER A 168 -4.13 -24.43 14.54
C SER A 168 -5.33 -23.51 14.60
N PHE A 169 -5.73 -22.99 13.44
CA PHE A 169 -6.88 -22.12 13.32
C PHE A 169 -7.91 -22.72 12.35
N PRO A 170 -9.20 -22.78 12.75
CA PRO A 170 -10.28 -23.03 11.81
C PRO A 170 -10.46 -21.84 10.87
N LEU A 171 -11.07 -22.09 9.71
CA LEU A 171 -11.26 -21.08 8.65
C LEU A 171 -11.99 -19.83 9.13
N TRP A 172 -12.95 -19.98 10.06
CA TRP A 172 -13.69 -18.84 10.60
C TRP A 172 -12.82 -17.95 11.51
N GLN A 173 -11.80 -18.51 12.16
CA GLN A 173 -11.01 -17.79 13.17
C GLN A 173 -9.88 -16.99 12.54
N LEU A 174 -9.34 -17.43 11.40
CA LEU A 174 -8.25 -16.76 10.71
C LEU A 174 -8.65 -16.44 9.27
N THR A 175 -8.82 -15.16 8.97
CA THR A 175 -8.98 -14.68 7.59
C THR A 175 -7.62 -14.33 7.03
N HIS A 176 -7.28 -14.86 5.85
CA HIS A 176 -5.97 -14.67 5.23
C HIS A 176 -6.12 -13.94 3.89
N ALA A 177 -5.81 -12.64 3.85
CA ALA A 177 -5.69 -11.94 2.58
C ALA A 177 -4.32 -12.23 1.96
N ARG A 178 -4.32 -12.51 0.66
CA ARG A 178 -3.14 -12.85 -0.14
C ARG A 178 -3.01 -11.78 -1.22
N PHE A 179 -1.89 -11.07 -1.22
CA PHE A 179 -1.57 -10.08 -2.24
C PHE A 179 -0.93 -10.78 -3.44
N ASP A 180 -1.57 -10.66 -4.60
CA ASP A 180 -1.17 -11.26 -5.89
C ASP A 180 -0.63 -12.70 -5.77
N PRO A 181 -1.46 -13.67 -5.33
CA PRO A 181 -1.06 -15.07 -5.34
C PRO A 181 -0.89 -15.56 -6.79
N ASP A 182 0.08 -16.45 -7.02
CA ASP A 182 0.34 -17.04 -8.34
C ASP A 182 -0.91 -17.78 -8.90
N ASN A 183 -1.73 -18.36 -8.02
CA ASN A 183 -3.03 -18.93 -8.35
C ASN A 183 -4.06 -18.61 -7.25
N PHE A 184 -5.10 -17.83 -7.59
CA PHE A 184 -6.13 -17.43 -6.64
C PHE A 184 -6.95 -18.62 -6.10
N ASP A 185 -7.29 -19.59 -6.94
CA ASP A 185 -8.16 -20.71 -6.55
C ASP A 185 -7.41 -21.78 -5.73
N ASP A 186 -6.08 -21.77 -5.75
CA ASP A 186 -5.24 -22.63 -4.93
C ASP A 186 -4.96 -21.96 -3.58
N MET A 187 -5.56 -22.46 -2.50
CA MET A 187 -5.39 -21.91 -1.15
C MET A 187 -3.96 -22.07 -0.62
N GLY A 188 -3.14 -22.94 -1.23
CA GLY A 188 -1.73 -23.11 -0.92
C GLY A 188 -0.82 -22.07 -1.57
N SER A 189 -1.31 -21.36 -2.59
CA SER A 189 -0.58 -20.27 -3.24
C SER A 189 -0.69 -19.02 -2.38
N LEU A 190 0.35 -18.73 -1.60
CA LEU A 190 0.40 -17.55 -0.73
C LEU A 190 0.77 -16.30 -1.54
N GLY A 191 0.40 -15.13 -1.02
CA GLY A 191 0.81 -13.87 -1.62
C GLY A 191 2.31 -13.59 -1.43
N ARG A 192 2.84 -12.63 -2.17
CA ARG A 192 4.27 -12.27 -2.11
C ARG A 192 4.46 -10.81 -1.70
N PRO A 193 5.53 -10.48 -0.95
CA PRO A 193 5.86 -9.10 -0.63
C PRO A 193 5.91 -8.22 -1.88
N PHE A 194 5.45 -6.98 -1.76
CA PHE A 194 5.33 -6.08 -2.92
C PHE A 194 6.68 -5.85 -3.62
N LEU A 195 7.76 -5.73 -2.85
CA LEU A 195 9.12 -5.51 -3.37
C LEU A 195 9.94 -6.81 -3.51
N ASP A 196 9.28 -7.98 -3.56
CA ASP A 196 9.95 -9.29 -3.62
C ASP A 196 10.92 -9.40 -4.81
N ALA A 197 10.46 -9.04 -6.01
CA ALA A 197 11.28 -9.08 -7.23
C ALA A 197 12.42 -8.04 -7.21
N SER A 198 12.21 -6.90 -6.54
CA SER A 198 13.14 -5.77 -6.47
C SER A 198 14.28 -5.98 -5.46
N ARG A 199 14.27 -7.06 -4.67
CA ARG A 199 15.32 -7.41 -3.69
C ARG A 199 16.70 -7.51 -4.32
N THR A 200 16.81 -8.13 -5.49
CA THR A 200 18.10 -8.35 -6.17
C THR A 200 18.70 -7.04 -6.67
N THR A 201 17.88 -6.19 -7.26
CA THR A 201 18.27 -4.84 -7.71
C THR A 201 18.66 -3.97 -6.52
N TRP A 202 17.93 -4.03 -5.41
CA TRP A 202 18.25 -3.30 -4.18
C TRP A 202 19.62 -3.69 -3.60
N ARG A 203 19.93 -5.00 -3.52
CA ARG A 203 21.26 -5.44 -3.05
C ARG A 203 22.38 -4.89 -3.93
N LYS A 204 22.22 -4.96 -5.26
CA LYS A 204 23.19 -4.41 -6.21
C LYS A 204 23.32 -2.88 -6.07
N LEU A 205 22.22 -2.18 -5.85
CA LEU A 205 22.22 -0.73 -5.63
C LEU A 205 23.02 -0.36 -4.39
N ASN A 206 22.76 -1.01 -3.25
CA ASN A 206 23.51 -0.76 -2.02
C ASN A 206 25.01 -1.07 -2.17
N MET A 207 25.35 -2.21 -2.79
CA MET A 207 26.75 -2.56 -3.05
C MET A 207 27.44 -1.48 -3.91
N THR A 208 26.75 -0.97 -4.94
CA THR A 208 27.30 0.05 -5.83
C THR A 208 27.45 1.41 -5.13
N GLU A 209 26.51 1.77 -4.25
CA GLU A 209 26.59 2.98 -3.42
C GLU A 209 27.76 2.90 -2.43
N GLU A 210 27.97 1.74 -1.78
CA GLU A 210 29.11 1.48 -0.90
C GLU A 210 30.43 1.52 -1.67
N ASP A 211 30.50 0.86 -2.83
CA ASP A 211 31.67 0.85 -3.70
C ASP A 211 32.07 2.27 -4.13
N LEU A 212 31.09 3.14 -4.40
CA LEU A 212 31.36 4.54 -4.71
C LEU A 212 32.03 5.27 -3.54
N VAL A 213 31.56 5.04 -2.32
CA VAL A 213 32.18 5.63 -1.11
C VAL A 213 33.57 5.06 -0.89
N ILE A 214 33.76 3.75 -1.04
CA ILE A 214 35.07 3.09 -0.90
C ILE A 214 36.04 3.64 -1.96
N ARG A 215 35.60 3.74 -3.22
CA ARG A 215 36.42 4.25 -4.31
C ARG A 215 36.85 5.69 -4.07
N ARG A 216 35.92 6.55 -3.60
CA ARG A 216 36.21 7.93 -3.17
C ARG A 216 37.22 7.95 -2.01
N ARG A 217 37.04 7.12 -0.98
CA ARG A 217 37.92 7.11 0.20
C ARG A 217 39.32 6.57 -0.12
N MET A 218 39.41 5.48 -0.89
CA MET A 218 40.67 4.80 -1.17
C MET A 218 41.58 5.59 -2.11
N ARG A 219 40.99 6.40 -3.01
CA ARG A 219 41.73 7.20 -4.00
C ARG A 219 41.75 8.70 -3.72
N ALA A 220 41.12 9.18 -2.64
CA ALA A 220 41.24 10.57 -2.18
C ALA A 220 42.70 10.99 -1.88
N PRO A 221 43.55 10.17 -1.22
CA PRO A 221 44.96 10.53 -1.04
C PRO A 221 45.77 10.23 -2.31
N LEU A 222 46.61 11.18 -2.72
CA LEU A 222 47.66 10.96 -3.72
C LEU A 222 48.61 9.88 -3.21
N ARG A 223 48.71 8.77 -3.93
CA ARG A 223 49.66 7.70 -3.64
C ARG A 223 50.83 7.81 -4.60
N MET A 224 52.03 7.92 -4.04
CA MET A 224 53.25 8.02 -4.83
C MET A 224 54.02 6.71 -4.70
N ALA A 225 54.43 6.15 -5.84
CA ALA A 225 55.34 5.02 -5.87
C ALA A 225 56.76 5.58 -6.06
N HIS A 226 57.59 5.45 -5.02
CA HIS A 226 58.98 5.87 -5.05
C HIS A 226 59.85 4.68 -5.47
N VAL A 227 60.45 4.75 -6.65
CA VAL A 227 61.32 3.68 -7.18
C VAL A 227 62.77 4.16 -7.17
N LEU A 228 63.61 3.49 -6.36
CA LEU A 228 65.05 3.73 -6.25
C LEU A 228 65.81 2.62 -6.98
N LYS A 229 66.35 2.91 -8.17
CA LYS A 229 67.09 1.93 -8.98
C LYS A 229 68.52 1.77 -8.45
N GLY A 230 68.90 0.55 -8.06
CA GLY A 230 70.25 0.22 -7.58
C GLY A 230 70.56 0.66 -6.14
N ALA A 231 69.55 0.86 -5.30
CA ALA A 231 69.72 1.15 -3.88
C ALA A 231 69.85 -0.12 -3.04
N SER A 232 70.69 -0.09 -2.00
CA SER A 232 70.77 -1.13 -0.97
C SER A 232 69.63 -0.99 0.04
N GLU A 233 69.31 -2.08 0.75
CA GLU A 233 68.22 -2.12 1.74
C GLU A 233 68.39 -1.04 2.85
N SER A 234 69.64 -0.75 3.24
CA SER A 234 69.94 0.31 4.21
C SER A 234 69.69 1.73 3.70
N GLU A 235 69.80 1.96 2.39
CA GLU A 235 69.53 3.25 1.76
C GLU A 235 68.02 3.48 1.57
N ILE A 236 67.28 2.41 1.28
CA ILE A 236 65.81 2.44 1.16
C ILE A 236 65.17 2.81 2.52
N GLU A 237 65.61 2.20 3.61
CA GLU A 237 65.04 2.45 4.94
C GLU A 237 65.32 3.88 5.43
N LYS A 238 66.51 4.42 5.13
CA LYS A 238 66.85 5.83 5.42
C LYS A 238 66.00 6.80 4.62
N TYR A 239 65.79 6.54 3.33
CA TYR A 239 64.94 7.35 2.47
C TYR A 239 63.49 7.31 2.94
N ARG A 240 62.98 6.12 3.28
CA ARG A 240 61.63 5.94 3.85
C ARG A 240 61.45 6.76 5.13
N GLY A 241 62.40 6.67 6.07
CA GLY A 241 62.35 7.41 7.33
C GLY A 241 62.38 8.93 7.15
N GLN A 242 63.07 9.45 6.12
CA GLN A 242 63.02 10.87 5.77
C GLN A 242 61.66 11.27 5.20
N VAL A 243 61.12 10.51 4.24
CA VAL A 243 59.82 10.80 3.62
C VAL A 243 58.68 10.75 4.63
N GLU A 244 58.65 9.77 5.53
CA GLU A 244 57.62 9.66 6.57
C GLU A 244 57.71 10.81 7.59
N LYS A 245 58.93 11.28 7.90
CA LYS A 245 59.15 12.41 8.81
C LYS A 245 58.72 13.74 8.18
N ASP A 246 59.08 13.97 6.92
CA ASP A 246 58.72 15.18 6.16
C ASP A 246 57.19 15.26 5.93
N GLN A 247 56.52 14.12 5.69
CA GLN A 247 55.06 14.05 5.61
C GLN A 247 54.38 14.40 6.95
N THR A 248 55.00 14.08 8.07
CA THR A 248 54.47 14.38 9.41
C THR A 248 54.58 15.87 9.76
N GLU A 249 55.58 16.56 9.21
CA GLU A 249 55.83 17.99 9.43
C GLU A 249 55.07 18.90 8.43
N GLY A 250 54.36 18.33 7.44
CA GLY A 250 53.47 19.06 6.53
C GLY A 250 54.20 19.90 5.47
N MET A 251 55.48 19.66 5.22
CA MET A 251 56.24 20.36 4.17
C MET A 251 55.91 19.82 2.78
N THR A 252 55.42 20.70 1.91
CA THR A 252 55.34 20.46 0.46
C THR A 252 56.72 20.72 -0.14
N THR A 253 57.47 19.66 -0.45
CA THR A 253 58.87 19.80 -0.92
C THR A 253 59.06 19.32 -2.36
N ASP A 254 59.80 20.12 -3.13
CA ASP A 254 60.34 19.76 -4.44
C ASP A 254 61.47 18.74 -4.28
N TYR A 255 61.42 17.65 -5.05
CA TYR A 255 62.40 16.55 -4.98
C TYR A 255 63.55 16.76 -5.97
N TYR A 256 64.79 16.72 -5.49
CA TYR A 256 66.00 16.73 -6.31
C TYR A 256 66.80 15.44 -6.07
N MET A 257 67.19 14.72 -7.13
CA MET A 257 67.82 13.40 -7.03
C MET A 257 69.18 13.35 -7.74
N ASN A 258 70.15 12.65 -7.14
CA ASN A 258 71.52 12.44 -7.67
C ASN A 258 71.69 11.05 -8.36
N LYS A 259 70.74 10.12 -8.16
CA LYS A 259 70.69 8.80 -8.82
C LYS A 259 69.46 8.75 -9.76
N GLU A 260 69.46 7.90 -10.79
CA GLU A 260 68.26 7.61 -11.60
C GLU A 260 67.14 7.09 -10.68
N GLY A 261 66.23 7.98 -10.29
CA GLY A 261 65.06 7.69 -9.48
C GLY A 261 63.81 8.19 -10.18
N GLY A 262 62.72 7.43 -10.07
CA GLY A 262 61.43 7.80 -10.64
C GLY A 262 60.38 7.89 -9.54
N VAL A 263 59.64 9.00 -9.52
CA VAL A 263 58.38 9.11 -8.76
C VAL A 263 57.26 8.97 -9.78
N SER A 264 56.55 7.85 -9.75
CA SER A 264 55.31 7.72 -10.50
C SER A 264 54.14 8.04 -9.57
N ALA A 265 53.41 9.10 -9.91
CA ALA A 265 52.13 9.35 -9.29
C ALA A 265 51.18 8.23 -9.74
N VAL A 266 50.65 7.47 -8.78
CA VAL A 266 49.54 6.56 -9.06
C VAL A 266 48.31 7.45 -9.20
N GLN A 267 47.97 7.79 -10.44
CA GLN A 267 46.89 8.70 -10.75
C GLN A 267 45.57 8.21 -10.15
N GLY A 268 44.83 9.13 -9.52
CA GLY A 268 43.48 8.86 -9.02
C GLY A 268 42.51 8.51 -10.15
N ASP A 269 41.32 8.05 -9.79
CA ASP A 269 40.27 7.79 -10.77
C ASP A 269 39.65 9.11 -11.27
N SER A 270 39.77 9.40 -12.57
CA SER A 270 39.29 10.65 -13.16
C SER A 270 37.78 10.71 -13.40
N ASN A 271 37.09 9.56 -13.35
CA ASN A 271 35.68 9.41 -13.72
C ASN A 271 34.77 9.21 -12.50
N LEU A 272 35.15 9.76 -11.34
CA LEU A 272 34.40 9.63 -10.07
C LEU A 272 33.01 10.30 -10.10
N ASP A 273 32.77 11.16 -11.08
CA ASP A 273 31.53 11.86 -11.38
C ASP A 273 30.54 11.02 -12.23
N GLN A 274 31.02 9.97 -12.89
CA GLN A 274 30.18 9.11 -13.73
C GLN A 274 29.38 8.14 -12.87
N MET A 275 28.13 8.49 -12.57
CA MET A 275 27.21 7.71 -11.72
C MET A 275 26.07 7.04 -12.53
N ALA A 276 26.25 6.85 -13.84
CA ALA A 276 25.20 6.33 -14.72
C ALA A 276 24.67 4.95 -14.28
N ASP A 277 25.54 4.09 -13.77
CA ASP A 277 25.15 2.75 -13.29
C ASP A 277 24.24 2.82 -12.06
N ILE A 278 24.50 3.75 -11.14
CA ILE A 278 23.65 3.98 -9.96
C ILE A 278 22.28 4.52 -10.39
N VAL A 279 22.25 5.44 -11.35
CA VAL A 279 21.00 5.97 -11.90
C VAL A 279 20.21 4.85 -12.57
N HIS A 280 20.86 3.99 -13.35
CA HIS A 280 20.21 2.84 -13.98
C HIS A 280 19.65 1.85 -12.95
N LEU A 281 20.41 1.52 -11.90
CA LEU A 281 19.95 0.63 -10.83
C LEU A 281 18.79 1.24 -10.03
N LEU A 282 18.82 2.55 -9.78
CA LEU A 282 17.75 3.28 -9.13
C LEU A 282 16.48 3.29 -9.98
N ASP A 283 16.60 3.56 -11.27
CA ASP A 283 15.49 3.52 -12.23
C ASP A 283 14.90 2.12 -12.34
N THR A 284 15.75 1.08 -12.41
CA THR A 284 15.32 -0.31 -12.41
C THR A 284 14.59 -0.68 -11.11
N PHE A 285 15.07 -0.20 -9.97
CA PHE A 285 14.43 -0.42 -8.67
C PHE A 285 13.04 0.22 -8.61
N PHE A 286 12.91 1.47 -9.07
CA PHE A 286 11.62 2.16 -9.07
C PHE A 286 10.66 1.67 -10.15
N ALA A 287 11.16 1.15 -11.28
CA ALA A 287 10.33 0.48 -12.28
C ALA A 287 9.67 -0.80 -11.74
N GLY A 288 10.36 -1.51 -10.84
CA GLY A 288 9.80 -2.65 -10.10
C GLY A 288 9.06 -2.28 -8.80
N SER A 289 8.74 -0.99 -8.59
CA SER A 289 8.00 -0.49 -7.44
C SER A 289 6.71 0.16 -7.91
N PRO A 290 5.60 0.06 -7.16
CA PRO A 290 4.33 0.65 -7.55
C PRO A 290 4.35 2.17 -7.43
N LEU A 291 5.30 2.71 -6.66
CA LEU A 291 5.46 4.14 -6.47
C LEU A 291 6.44 4.67 -7.51
N PRO A 292 5.98 5.49 -8.48
CA PRO A 292 6.85 6.04 -9.52
C PRO A 292 7.93 6.95 -8.91
N LYS A 293 9.14 6.90 -9.47
CA LYS A 293 10.30 7.69 -8.99
C LYS A 293 9.99 9.19 -8.91
N GLY A 294 9.20 9.71 -9.86
CA GLY A 294 8.78 11.11 -9.90
C GLY A 294 8.00 11.55 -8.66
N LEU A 295 7.15 10.68 -8.11
CA LEU A 295 6.38 10.96 -6.88
C LEU A 295 7.25 10.96 -5.61
N MET A 296 8.49 10.45 -5.71
CA MET A 296 9.47 10.43 -4.63
C MET A 296 10.42 11.65 -4.65
N GLY A 297 10.25 12.55 -5.62
CA GLY A 297 11.06 13.76 -5.77
C GLY A 297 12.16 13.62 -6.83
N TYR A 298 12.28 12.48 -7.50
CA TYR A 298 13.18 12.31 -8.65
C TYR A 298 12.50 12.82 -9.92
N THR A 299 12.35 14.14 -10.07
CA THR A 299 11.57 14.75 -11.18
C THR A 299 12.43 15.19 -12.37
N GLU A 300 13.74 14.95 -12.34
CA GLU A 300 14.65 15.42 -13.38
C GLU A 300 14.26 14.88 -14.76
N GLY A 301 14.04 15.79 -15.72
CA GLY A 301 13.64 15.45 -17.09
C GLY A 301 12.19 15.02 -17.30
N MET A 302 11.33 15.03 -16.26
CA MET A 302 9.92 14.64 -16.40
C MET A 302 8.99 15.83 -16.66
N ALA A 303 8.14 15.68 -17.67
CA ALA A 303 7.06 16.63 -17.94
C ALA A 303 5.94 16.50 -16.89
N ARG A 304 5.28 17.62 -16.58
CA ARG A 304 4.18 17.65 -15.59
C ARG A 304 3.02 16.73 -15.98
N ASP A 305 2.66 16.69 -17.25
CA ASP A 305 1.52 15.88 -17.72
C ASP A 305 1.78 14.38 -17.46
N ILE A 306 3.02 13.91 -17.65
CA ILE A 306 3.44 12.52 -17.34
C ILE A 306 3.32 12.24 -15.83
N LEU A 307 3.61 13.22 -14.96
CA LEU A 307 3.46 13.05 -13.52
C LEU A 307 1.99 12.95 -13.09
N GLU A 308 1.08 13.59 -13.82
CA GLU A 308 -0.36 13.48 -13.57
C GLU A 308 -0.89 12.09 -13.95
N ASP A 309 -0.42 11.53 -15.08
CA ASP A 309 -0.75 10.16 -15.50
C ASP A 309 -0.18 9.11 -14.52
N LEU A 310 1.12 9.21 -14.19
CA LEU A 310 1.77 8.30 -13.23
C LEU A 310 1.12 8.33 -11.83
N LYS A 311 0.56 9.48 -11.44
CA LYS A 311 -0.18 9.62 -10.19
C LYS A 311 -1.52 8.89 -10.24
N ARG A 312 -2.17 8.84 -11.41
CA ARG A 312 -3.40 8.08 -11.60
C ARG A 312 -3.14 6.58 -11.52
N ASP A 313 -2.16 6.08 -12.27
CA ASP A 313 -1.77 4.66 -12.24
C ASP A 313 -1.41 4.22 -10.81
N TYR A 314 -0.64 5.05 -10.09
CA TYR A 314 -0.34 4.80 -8.68
C TYR A 314 -1.59 4.69 -7.80
N TYR A 315 -2.64 5.48 -8.05
CA TYR A 315 -3.85 5.38 -7.24
C TYR A 315 -4.73 4.20 -7.62
N ASP A 316 -4.76 3.79 -8.88
CA ASP A 316 -5.43 2.57 -9.30
C ASP A 316 -4.81 1.35 -8.57
N GLU A 317 -3.49 1.32 -8.39
CA GLU A 317 -2.80 0.33 -7.55
C GLU A 317 -3.18 0.42 -6.06
N ILE A 318 -3.34 1.63 -5.52
CA ILE A 318 -3.78 1.82 -4.13
C ILE A 318 -5.22 1.34 -3.93
N ASP A 319 -6.10 1.51 -4.92
CA ASP A 319 -7.48 1.05 -4.84
C ASP A 319 -7.55 -0.48 -4.82
N LEU A 320 -6.73 -1.17 -5.62
CA LEU A 320 -6.58 -2.64 -5.55
C LEU A 320 -6.15 -3.12 -4.16
N MET A 321 -5.19 -2.40 -3.55
CA MET A 321 -4.75 -2.68 -2.18
C MET A 321 -5.85 -2.42 -1.14
N GLN A 322 -6.62 -1.35 -1.32
CA GLN A 322 -7.77 -1.04 -0.46
C GLN A 322 -8.82 -2.15 -0.53
N ASP A 323 -9.14 -2.67 -1.71
CA ASP A 323 -10.09 -3.77 -1.88
C ASP A 323 -9.59 -5.05 -1.18
N THR A 324 -8.31 -5.40 -1.35
CA THR A 324 -7.70 -6.59 -0.73
C THR A 324 -7.76 -6.54 0.80
N ILE A 325 -7.48 -5.36 1.39
CA ILE A 325 -7.52 -5.18 2.84
C ILE A 325 -8.97 -5.09 3.34
N SER A 326 -9.85 -4.44 2.58
CA SER A 326 -11.27 -4.31 2.93
C SER A 326 -11.95 -5.66 3.02
N PHE A 327 -11.61 -6.60 2.13
CA PHE A 327 -12.08 -7.98 2.19
C PHE A 327 -11.87 -8.64 3.56
N VAL A 328 -10.72 -8.39 4.22
CA VAL A 328 -10.44 -8.95 5.55
C VAL A 328 -11.45 -8.40 6.57
N TYR A 329 -11.65 -7.09 6.59
CA TYR A 329 -12.57 -6.47 7.53
C TYR A 329 -14.03 -6.81 7.22
N GLU A 330 -14.39 -6.95 5.95
CA GLU A 330 -15.70 -7.40 5.52
C GLU A 330 -15.97 -8.83 6.00
N ALA A 331 -15.02 -9.76 5.82
CA ALA A 331 -15.14 -11.12 6.31
C ALA A 331 -15.32 -11.17 7.84
N GLY A 332 -14.56 -10.36 8.59
CA GLY A 332 -14.70 -10.22 10.03
C GLY A 332 -16.05 -9.64 10.46
N PHE A 333 -16.59 -8.68 9.72
CA PHE A 333 -17.90 -8.10 9.99
C PHE A 333 -19.04 -9.06 9.65
N ARG A 334 -18.96 -9.77 8.51
CA ARG A 334 -19.88 -10.86 8.15
C ARG A 334 -19.91 -11.92 9.25
N PHE A 335 -18.74 -12.29 9.78
CA PHE A 335 -18.65 -13.21 10.91
C PHE A 335 -19.34 -12.68 12.17
N GLN A 336 -19.15 -11.40 12.52
CA GLN A 336 -19.86 -10.75 13.62
C GLN A 336 -21.39 -10.81 13.45
N LEU A 337 -21.90 -10.56 12.24
CA LEU A 337 -23.34 -10.60 11.95
C LEU A 337 -23.90 -12.02 12.13
N LEU A 338 -23.18 -13.04 11.64
CA LEU A 338 -23.55 -14.43 11.82
C LEU A 338 -23.64 -14.83 13.30
N LEU A 339 -22.69 -14.38 14.13
CA LEU A 339 -22.71 -14.62 15.58
C LEU A 339 -23.89 -13.93 16.28
N LYS A 340 -24.42 -12.85 15.68
CA LYS A 340 -25.64 -12.16 16.14
C LYS A 340 -26.93 -12.77 15.59
N GLY A 341 -26.84 -13.79 14.74
CA GLY A 341 -27.99 -14.40 14.07
C GLY A 341 -28.57 -13.54 12.94
N ILE A 342 -27.82 -12.55 12.45
CA ILE A 342 -28.18 -11.75 11.27
C ILE A 342 -27.54 -12.43 10.06
N ASN A 343 -28.33 -12.76 9.04
CA ASN A 343 -27.81 -13.34 7.82
C ASN A 343 -27.15 -12.25 6.95
N PRO A 344 -25.82 -12.26 6.76
CA PRO A 344 -25.15 -11.25 5.95
C PRO A 344 -25.43 -11.40 4.45
N ASP A 345 -25.95 -12.54 3.97
CA ASP A 345 -26.30 -12.73 2.55
C ASP A 345 -27.66 -12.10 2.18
N ASP A 346 -28.50 -11.79 3.17
CA ASP A 346 -29.79 -11.12 2.96
C ASP A 346 -29.67 -9.58 2.99
N GLU A 347 -28.53 -9.05 3.44
CA GLU A 347 -28.28 -7.62 3.59
C GLU A 347 -27.32 -7.15 2.48
N ASP A 348 -27.69 -6.10 1.76
CA ASP A 348 -26.86 -5.50 0.70
C ASP A 348 -25.88 -4.49 1.30
N PHE A 349 -24.69 -4.96 1.68
CA PHE A 349 -23.62 -4.11 2.21
C PHE A 349 -22.25 -4.46 1.66
N LYS A 350 -21.35 -3.47 1.64
CA LYS A 350 -19.93 -3.63 1.35
C LYS A 350 -19.10 -2.82 2.34
N VAL A 351 -18.00 -3.39 2.82
CA VAL A 351 -17.01 -2.64 3.60
C VAL A 351 -15.93 -2.18 2.65
N THR A 352 -15.68 -0.86 2.57
CA THR A 352 -14.62 -0.30 1.73
C THR A 352 -13.87 0.79 2.46
N TYR A 353 -12.71 1.18 1.96
CA TYR A 353 -12.13 2.47 2.36
C TYR A 353 -12.96 3.61 1.77
N ALA A 354 -13.04 4.74 2.50
CA ALA A 354 -13.67 5.93 1.95
C ALA A 354 -12.90 6.38 0.70
N SER A 355 -13.64 6.66 -0.37
CA SER A 355 -13.04 7.16 -1.60
C SER A 355 -12.24 8.43 -1.31
N ARG A 356 -11.04 8.47 -1.85
CA ARG A 356 -10.15 9.61 -1.69
C ARG A 356 -10.57 10.68 -2.67
N ARG A 357 -10.99 11.83 -2.16
CA ARG A 357 -11.14 13.00 -3.01
C ARG A 357 -9.76 13.51 -3.43
N THR A 358 -9.33 13.10 -4.63
CA THR A 358 -8.14 13.62 -5.31
C THR A 358 -8.46 14.89 -6.09
N GLU A 359 -9.75 15.08 -6.39
CA GLU A 359 -10.32 16.24 -7.05
C GLU A 359 -10.23 17.49 -6.19
N THR A 360 -10.03 18.64 -6.84
CA THR A 360 -10.17 19.93 -6.18
C THR A 360 -11.64 20.17 -5.87
N MET A 361 -11.94 20.97 -4.83
CA MET A 361 -13.31 21.30 -4.46
C MET A 361 -14.12 21.88 -5.64
N THR A 362 -13.47 22.62 -6.53
CA THR A 362 -14.05 23.14 -7.77
C THR A 362 -14.47 22.03 -8.74
N GLN A 363 -13.62 21.00 -8.93
CA GLN A 363 -13.92 19.86 -9.79
C GLN A 363 -15.09 19.04 -9.24
N THR A 364 -15.10 18.77 -7.94
CA THR A 364 -16.20 18.03 -7.28
C THR A 364 -17.53 18.77 -7.38
N VAL A 365 -17.53 20.11 -7.22
CA VAL A 365 -18.74 20.93 -7.43
C VAL A 365 -19.20 20.89 -8.88
N ASP A 366 -18.29 20.98 -9.85
CA ASP A 366 -18.63 20.88 -11.28
C ASP A 366 -19.23 19.52 -11.63
N ILE A 367 -18.67 18.42 -11.10
CA ILE A 367 -19.23 17.08 -11.29
C ILE A 367 -20.60 16.97 -10.60
N GLY A 368 -20.75 17.47 -9.38
CA GLY A 368 -22.04 17.49 -8.69
C GLY A 368 -23.12 18.26 -9.46
N LEU A 369 -22.75 19.40 -10.06
CA LEU A 369 -23.63 20.17 -10.95
C LEU A 369 -24.00 19.37 -12.21
N LYS A 370 -23.05 18.67 -12.82
CA LYS A 370 -23.31 17.80 -13.99
C LYS A 370 -24.20 16.62 -13.63
N MET A 371 -23.97 15.95 -12.50
CA MET A 371 -24.81 14.85 -12.02
C MET A 371 -26.25 15.33 -11.77
N LYS A 372 -26.41 16.50 -11.15
CA LYS A 372 -27.71 17.13 -10.97
C LYS A 372 -28.38 17.46 -12.32
N ALA A 373 -27.62 17.95 -13.30
CA ALA A 373 -28.11 18.23 -14.64
C ALA A 373 -28.52 16.96 -15.41
N LEU A 374 -27.84 15.84 -15.17
CA LEU A 374 -28.16 14.52 -15.72
C LEU A 374 -29.35 13.83 -15.01
N GLY A 375 -29.88 14.43 -13.95
CA GLY A 375 -31.06 13.92 -13.24
C GLY A 375 -30.76 12.85 -12.19
N TYR A 376 -29.52 12.72 -11.71
CA TYR A 376 -29.21 11.82 -10.60
C TYR A 376 -29.93 12.26 -9.31
N PRO A 377 -30.43 11.31 -8.50
CA PRO A 377 -30.96 11.57 -7.17
C PRO A 377 -30.05 12.48 -6.33
N GLN A 378 -30.67 13.48 -5.69
CA GLN A 378 -29.94 14.50 -4.93
C GLN A 378 -29.09 13.90 -3.79
N GLY A 379 -29.53 12.78 -3.21
CA GLY A 379 -28.75 12.02 -2.23
C GLY A 379 -27.44 11.50 -2.80
N MET A 380 -27.47 10.90 -4.00
CA MET A 380 -26.25 10.44 -4.69
C MET A 380 -25.33 11.60 -5.07
N VAL A 381 -25.88 12.78 -5.39
CA VAL A 381 -25.05 13.96 -5.66
C VAL A 381 -24.28 14.38 -4.41
N TYR A 382 -24.93 14.43 -3.25
CA TYR A 382 -24.24 14.75 -1.99
C TYR A 382 -23.25 13.68 -1.58
N GLU A 383 -23.61 12.41 -1.75
CA GLU A 383 -22.72 11.28 -1.48
C GLU A 383 -21.47 11.29 -2.37
N TYR A 384 -21.62 11.61 -3.66
CA TYR A 384 -20.50 11.79 -4.56
C TYR A 384 -19.65 13.02 -4.22
N MET A 385 -20.33 14.11 -3.86
CA MET A 385 -19.68 15.28 -3.24
C MET A 385 -19.19 14.98 -1.82
N GLY A 386 -19.20 13.72 -1.38
CA GLY A 386 -18.73 13.11 -0.13
C GLY A 386 -19.31 13.70 1.16
N ASP A 387 -20.48 14.30 1.10
CA ASP A 387 -21.27 14.70 2.24
C ASP A 387 -22.30 13.61 2.56
N ASP A 388 -22.56 13.32 3.84
CA ASP A 388 -23.63 12.40 4.24
C ASP A 388 -24.99 13.01 3.85
N PRO A 389 -25.78 12.38 2.95
CA PRO A 389 -27.07 12.91 2.51
C PRO A 389 -28.04 13.14 3.67
N ALA A 390 -28.02 12.26 4.68
CA ALA A 390 -28.88 12.38 5.85
C ALA A 390 -28.45 13.58 6.72
N TYR A 391 -27.16 13.86 6.82
CA TYR A 391 -26.64 15.03 7.52
C TYR A 391 -26.97 16.34 6.80
N VAL A 392 -26.79 16.39 5.48
CA VAL A 392 -27.11 17.57 4.67
C VAL A 392 -28.59 17.91 4.78
N GLU A 393 -29.47 16.92 4.71
CA GLU A 393 -30.91 17.16 4.82
C GLU A 393 -31.32 17.59 6.24
N ARG A 394 -30.74 16.98 7.29
CA ARG A 394 -30.93 17.46 8.68
C ARG A 394 -30.48 18.90 8.85
N ARG A 395 -29.33 19.26 8.28
CA ARG A 395 -28.77 20.61 8.35
C ARG A 395 -29.63 21.62 7.59
N ARG A 396 -30.11 21.25 6.42
CA ARG A 396 -31.06 22.04 5.62
C ARG A 396 -32.36 22.30 6.38
N GLN A 397 -32.93 21.28 7.01
CA GLN A 397 -34.13 21.40 7.85
C GLN A 397 -33.88 22.33 9.05
N TRP A 398 -32.70 22.21 9.68
CA TRP A 398 -32.29 23.09 10.78
C TRP A 398 -32.11 24.55 10.32
N GLU A 399 -31.50 24.79 9.16
CA GLU A 399 -31.33 26.13 8.59
C GLU A 399 -32.67 26.76 8.17
N THR A 400 -33.58 25.95 7.60
CA THR A 400 -34.94 26.42 7.25
C THR A 400 -35.73 26.83 8.48
N LYS A 401 -35.51 26.16 9.63
CA LYS A 401 -36.16 26.52 10.89
C LYS A 401 -35.54 27.73 11.58
N ASN A 402 -34.23 27.92 11.50
CA ASN A 402 -33.52 28.90 12.33
C ASN A 402 -33.05 30.17 11.58
N TYR A 403 -32.91 30.10 10.26
CA TYR A 403 -32.31 31.17 9.45
C TYR A 403 -33.15 31.56 8.23
N ASN A 404 -34.35 31.01 8.05
CA ASN A 404 -35.21 31.41 6.95
C ASN A 404 -35.81 32.82 7.21
N PRO A 405 -35.41 33.86 6.45
CA PRO A 405 -35.94 35.21 6.62
C PRO A 405 -37.39 35.36 6.11
N TYR A 406 -37.92 34.34 5.43
CA TYR A 406 -39.30 34.27 4.96
C TYR A 406 -39.93 32.93 5.37
N PRO A 407 -40.40 32.81 6.63
CA PRO A 407 -41.18 31.65 7.04
C PRO A 407 -42.50 31.65 6.27
N ASP A 408 -42.71 30.67 5.38
CA ASP A 408 -44.01 30.44 4.75
C ASP A 408 -44.95 29.84 5.82
N PRO A 409 -46.02 30.55 6.24
CA PRO A 409 -46.89 30.10 7.34
C PRO A 409 -47.76 28.89 6.99
N GLU A 410 -47.75 28.43 5.73
CA GLU A 410 -48.50 27.25 5.28
C GLU A 410 -47.66 25.96 5.22
N ALA A 411 -46.35 26.01 5.51
CA ALA A 411 -45.46 24.86 5.37
C ALA A 411 -45.50 23.87 6.56
N GLU A 412 -46.13 24.21 7.68
CA GLU A 412 -46.18 23.32 8.86
C GLU A 412 -47.19 22.16 8.74
N ASN A 413 -48.13 22.20 7.78
CA ASN A 413 -49.24 21.22 7.72
C ASN A 413 -49.29 20.37 6.43
N ASN A 414 -48.34 20.51 5.50
CA ASN A 414 -48.30 19.66 4.31
C ASN A 414 -46.99 18.89 4.22
N PRO A 415 -47.01 17.54 4.04
CA PRO A 415 -45.79 16.80 3.72
C PRO A 415 -45.23 17.32 2.39
N PRO A 416 -43.89 17.29 2.19
CA PRO A 416 -43.30 17.78 0.95
C PRO A 416 -43.93 17.04 -0.24
N PRO A 417 -44.39 17.76 -1.29
CA PRO A 417 -44.97 17.10 -2.44
C PRO A 417 -43.92 16.19 -3.06
N GLN A 418 -44.29 14.93 -3.30
CA GLN A 418 -43.54 14.05 -4.19
C GLN A 418 -43.33 14.77 -5.53
N PRO A 419 -42.14 14.69 -6.16
CA PRO A 419 -41.89 15.40 -7.40
C PRO A 419 -42.69 14.74 -8.53
N ALA A 420 -43.92 15.19 -8.73
CA ALA A 420 -44.60 15.03 -10.01
C ALA A 420 -43.89 15.94 -11.03
N PRO A 421 -43.65 15.47 -12.27
CA PRO A 421 -42.99 16.27 -13.29
C PRO A 421 -43.95 17.37 -13.74
N GLN A 422 -43.86 18.55 -13.13
CA GLN A 422 -44.57 19.73 -13.59
C GLN A 422 -43.68 20.59 -14.49
N PRO A 423 -44.23 21.11 -15.61
CA PRO A 423 -43.48 21.88 -16.58
C PRO A 423 -43.02 23.20 -15.96
N VAL A 424 -41.78 23.55 -16.27
CA VAL A 424 -41.02 24.68 -15.75
C VAL A 424 -41.77 26.00 -15.98
N SER A 425 -42.50 26.48 -14.97
CA SER A 425 -42.90 27.88 -14.92
C SER A 425 -41.78 28.68 -14.26
N ARG A 426 -41.33 29.71 -14.99
CA ARG A 426 -40.21 30.61 -14.65
C ARG A 426 -40.42 31.29 -13.28
N ARG A 427 -39.94 30.69 -12.20
CA ARG A 427 -39.47 31.46 -11.04
C ARG A 427 -38.03 31.89 -11.31
N ARG A 428 -37.75 33.19 -11.18
CA ARG A 428 -36.42 33.80 -11.29
C ARG A 428 -35.50 33.16 -10.23
N GLY A 429 -34.83 32.08 -10.61
CA GLY A 429 -33.79 31.43 -9.84
C GLY A 429 -32.47 31.59 -10.58
N VAL A 430 -31.39 31.76 -9.81
CA VAL A 430 -30.00 31.80 -10.28
C VAL A 430 -29.77 30.73 -11.35
N SER A 431 -29.49 31.16 -12.58
CA SER A 431 -29.18 30.23 -13.67
C SER A 431 -27.67 30.03 -13.72
N VAL A 432 -27.22 28.82 -13.39
CA VAL A 432 -25.81 28.43 -13.55
C VAL A 432 -25.64 27.88 -14.96
N LYS A 433 -24.77 28.52 -15.75
CA LYS A 433 -24.44 28.06 -17.10
C LYS A 433 -23.01 27.53 -17.08
N VAL A 434 -22.86 26.21 -17.25
CA VAL A 434 -21.56 25.56 -17.43
C VAL A 434 -21.29 25.51 -18.94
N THR A 435 -20.23 26.18 -19.40
CA THR A 435 -19.81 26.09 -20.81
C THR A 435 -18.58 25.19 -20.89
N PRO A 436 -18.68 23.97 -21.44
CA PRO A 436 -17.52 23.07 -21.57
C PRO A 436 -16.45 23.70 -22.47
N GLY A 437 -15.20 23.73 -21.99
CA GLY A 437 -14.02 24.09 -22.80
C GLY A 437 -13.59 25.57 -22.79
N ASN A 438 -14.23 26.45 -22.01
CA ASN A 438 -13.92 27.90 -22.01
C ASN A 438 -13.27 28.43 -20.71
N GLY A 439 -12.81 27.56 -19.82
CA GLY A 439 -12.06 27.92 -18.61
C GLY A 439 -10.53 27.87 -18.83
N ARG A 440 -9.75 28.56 -17.99
CA ARG A 440 -8.28 28.37 -17.97
C ARG A 440 -7.97 26.92 -17.62
N LYS A 441 -6.89 26.34 -18.17
CA LYS A 441 -6.52 24.92 -18.00
C LYS A 441 -6.51 24.56 -16.50
N GLY A 442 -7.49 23.76 -16.05
CA GLY A 442 -7.70 23.39 -14.64
C GLY A 442 -8.96 23.95 -13.96
N GLU A 443 -9.73 24.83 -14.61
CA GLU A 443 -10.99 25.40 -14.10
C GLU A 443 -12.15 25.16 -15.08
N SER A 444 -13.34 24.83 -14.57
CA SER A 444 -14.57 24.84 -15.38
C SER A 444 -15.06 26.29 -15.52
N GLY A 445 -15.37 26.72 -16.75
CA GLY A 445 -15.98 28.02 -17.03
C GLY A 445 -17.43 28.06 -16.53
N THR A 446 -17.61 28.16 -15.22
CA THR A 446 -18.91 28.23 -14.56
C THR A 446 -19.25 29.69 -14.29
N SER A 447 -20.21 30.25 -15.01
CA SER A 447 -20.75 31.58 -14.69
C SER A 447 -22.03 31.42 -13.87
N ILE A 448 -22.04 32.06 -12.70
CA ILE A 448 -23.22 32.17 -11.83
C ILE A 448 -23.73 33.59 -12.01
N ASN A 449 -24.91 33.74 -12.61
CA ASN A 449 -25.55 35.05 -12.73
C ASN A 449 -26.63 35.16 -11.66
N ASN A 450 -26.36 35.99 -10.66
CA ASN A 450 -27.36 36.37 -9.66
C ASN A 450 -28.16 37.52 -10.28
N GLY A 451 -29.35 37.20 -10.78
CA GLY A 451 -30.26 38.18 -11.39
C GLY A 451 -30.71 39.25 -10.42
#